data_AF-A0A1H2SDJ3-F1
#
_entry.id   AF-A0A1H2SDJ3-F1
#
_cell.length_a   1.000
_cell.length_b   1.000
_cell.length_c   1.000
_cell.angle_alpha   90.00
_cell.angle_beta   90.00
_cell.angle_gamma   90.00
#
_symmetry.space_group_name_H-M   'P 1'
#
loop_
_entity.id
_entity.type
_entity.pdbx_description
1 polymer ?
#
loop_
_entity_poly.entity_id
_entity_poly.type
_entity_poly.pdbx_seq_one_letter_code
_entity_poly.pdbx_strand_id
1 'polypeptide(L)'
;MNIYFDNYFLRFVANTIRALLDLLDERDFSNAQGMNEDFICNPFYDQEVFEKVSMLRNNDNWKEIDEFMGKEYLMKWLRFKKDNELMY
;
A
#
# COMPACT_ATOMS: atom_id res chain seq x y z
N MET A 1 15.07 18.99 -14.63
CA MET A 1 14.69 17.77 -13.90
C MET A 1 15.74 16.72 -14.20
N ASN A 2 16.48 16.28 -13.18
CA ASN A 2 17.69 15.47 -13.38
C ASN A 2 17.26 13.99 -13.36
N ILE A 3 17.21 13.37 -14.54
CA ILE A 3 16.75 12.00 -14.81
C ILE A 3 17.36 10.92 -13.90
N TYR A 4 18.54 11.17 -13.32
CA TYR A 4 19.16 10.28 -12.34
C TYR A 4 18.51 10.39 -10.95
N PHE A 5 18.18 11.60 -10.51
CA PHE A 5 17.56 11.84 -9.21
C PHE A 5 16.15 11.24 -9.14
N ASP A 6 15.37 11.37 -10.22
CA ASP A 6 14.04 10.76 -10.32
C ASP A 6 14.11 9.22 -10.30
N ASN A 7 15.10 8.61 -10.96
CA ASN A 7 15.27 7.15 -10.97
C ASN A 7 15.66 6.58 -9.59
N TYR A 8 16.52 7.26 -8.84
CA TYR A 8 16.85 6.83 -7.47
C TYR A 8 15.68 7.02 -6.52
N PHE A 9 14.92 8.10 -6.66
CA PHE A 9 13.73 8.36 -5.85
C PHE A 9 12.63 7.33 -6.11
N LEU A 10 12.34 7.03 -7.38
CA LEU A 10 11.38 5.98 -7.76
C LEU A 10 11.79 4.60 -7.22
N ARG A 11 13.09 4.26 -7.27
CA ARG A 11 13.60 3.00 -6.71
C ARG A 11 13.44 2.93 -5.19
N PHE A 12 13.61 4.04 -4.49
CA PHE A 12 13.39 4.10 -3.04
C PHE A 12 11.93 3.82 -2.70
N VAL A 13 10.99 4.53 -3.36
CA VAL A 13 9.55 4.33 -3.14
C VAL A 13 9.13 2.90 -3.44
N ALA A 14 9.54 2.32 -4.57
CA ALA A 14 9.21 0.94 -4.92
C ALA A 14 9.75 -0.07 -3.89
N ASN A 15 10.95 0.15 -3.36
CA ASN A 15 11.51 -0.69 -2.30
C ASN A 15 10.74 -0.55 -0.98
N THR A 16 10.32 0.66 -0.63
CA THR A 16 9.50 0.92 0.56
C THR A 16 8.15 0.22 0.43
N ILE A 17 7.47 0.34 -0.73
CA ILE A 17 6.21 -0.36 -0.99
C ILE A 17 6.40 -1.87 -0.84
N ARG A 18 7.48 -2.44 -1.41
CA ARG A 18 7.77 -3.87 -1.27
C ARG A 18 7.98 -4.28 0.19
N ALA A 19 8.76 -3.53 0.95
CA ALA A 19 8.99 -3.82 2.37
C ALA A 19 7.69 -3.77 3.18
N LEU A 20 6.79 -2.82 2.88
CA LEU A 20 5.48 -2.73 3.52
C LEU A 20 4.59 -3.92 3.16
N LEU A 21 4.59 -4.36 1.89
CA LEU A 21 3.85 -5.56 1.49
C LEU A 21 4.37 -6.80 2.19
N ASP A 22 5.69 -6.94 2.36
CA ASP A 22 6.30 -8.05 3.09
C ASP A 22 5.79 -8.06 4.55
N LEU A 23 5.70 -6.89 5.21
CA LEU A 23 5.13 -6.78 6.57
C LEU A 23 3.64 -7.16 6.61
N LEU A 24 2.84 -6.74 5.62
CA LEU A 24 1.42 -7.10 5.55
C LEU A 24 1.23 -8.62 5.33
N ASP A 25 2.06 -9.24 4.50
CA ASP A 25 2.07 -10.68 4.26
C ASP A 25 2.40 -11.46 5.56
N GLU A 26 3.38 -10.98 6.33
CA GLU A 26 3.79 -11.54 7.62
C GLU A 26 2.82 -11.21 8.79
N ARG A 27 1.73 -10.47 8.53
CA ARG A 27 0.77 -9.96 9.53
C ARG A 27 1.38 -9.00 10.57
N ASP A 28 2.50 -8.38 10.23
CA ASP A 28 3.17 -7.40 11.09
C ASP A 28 2.61 -5.98 10.87
N PHE A 29 1.33 -5.82 11.22
CA PHE A 29 0.62 -4.55 11.09
C PHE A 29 1.14 -3.47 12.06
N SER A 30 1.78 -3.87 13.15
CA SER A 30 2.35 -2.94 14.13
C SER A 30 3.52 -2.16 13.54
N ASN A 31 4.40 -2.83 12.78
CA ASN A 31 5.51 -2.16 12.11
C ASN A 31 5.12 -1.49 10.79
N ALA A 32 3.99 -1.89 10.19
CA ALA A 32 3.44 -1.24 9.01
C ALA A 32 2.63 0.03 9.32
N GLN A 33 2.26 0.28 10.59
CA GLN A 33 1.45 1.43 10.99
C GLN A 33 2.07 2.76 10.53
N GLY A 34 1.24 3.68 10.04
CA GLY A 34 1.73 4.92 9.43
C GLY A 34 2.16 4.74 7.97
N MET A 35 1.73 3.67 7.32
CA MET A 35 2.01 3.35 5.91
C MET A 35 1.75 4.55 4.99
N ASN A 36 0.62 5.22 5.19
CA ASN A 36 0.22 6.38 4.41
C ASN A 36 0.97 7.67 4.82
N GLU A 37 1.07 7.93 6.13
CA GLU A 37 1.54 9.24 6.64
C GLU A 37 3.05 9.30 6.91
N ASP A 38 3.68 8.21 7.34
CA ASP A 38 5.06 8.17 7.81
C ASP A 38 6.02 7.54 6.79
N PHE A 39 5.57 6.54 6.01
CA PHE A 39 6.43 5.82 5.07
C PHE A 39 6.31 6.32 3.63
N ILE A 40 5.11 6.27 3.06
CA ILE A 40 4.90 6.73 1.68
C ILE A 40 4.77 8.25 1.64
N CYS A 41 3.97 8.84 2.55
CA CYS A 41 3.79 10.28 2.75
C CYS A 41 3.55 11.07 1.45
N ASN A 42 2.99 10.40 0.43
CA ASN A 42 2.89 10.96 -0.90
C ASN A 42 1.68 10.38 -1.64
N PRO A 43 0.59 11.17 -1.77
CA PRO A 43 -0.64 10.73 -2.42
C PRO A 43 -0.50 10.32 -3.88
N PHE A 44 0.57 10.74 -4.57
CA PHE A 44 0.81 10.32 -5.97
C PHE A 44 1.01 8.81 -6.10
N TYR A 45 1.44 8.12 -5.04
CA TYR A 45 1.67 6.69 -5.02
C TYR A 45 0.52 5.87 -4.43
N ASP A 46 -0.55 6.50 -3.95
CA ASP A 46 -1.70 5.81 -3.34
C ASP A 46 -2.27 4.73 -4.27
N GLN A 47 -2.43 5.06 -5.56
CA GLN A 47 -2.91 4.12 -6.56
C GLN A 47 -1.99 2.91 -6.73
N GLU A 48 -0.68 3.13 -6.81
CA GLU A 48 0.31 2.05 -6.95
C GLU A 48 0.32 1.16 -5.71
N VAL A 49 0.25 1.76 -4.52
CA VAL A 49 0.13 1.03 -3.24
C VAL A 49 -1.10 0.14 -3.26
N PHE A 50 -2.27 0.67 -3.62
CA PHE A 50 -3.52 -0.09 -3.64
C PHE A 50 -3.50 -1.25 -4.62
N GLU A 51 -2.97 -1.02 -5.82
CA GLU A 51 -2.77 -2.06 -6.82
C GLU A 51 -1.88 -3.19 -6.30
N LYS A 52 -0.76 -2.87 -5.64
CA LYS A 52 0.13 -3.89 -5.08
C LYS A 52 -0.48 -4.63 -3.90
N VAL A 53 -1.14 -3.93 -2.98
CA VAL A 53 -1.82 -4.57 -1.84
C VAL A 53 -2.93 -5.51 -2.33
N SER A 54 -3.68 -5.13 -3.37
CA SER A 54 -4.73 -5.99 -3.95
C SER A 54 -4.22 -7.32 -4.54
N MET A 55 -2.90 -7.44 -4.79
CA MET A 55 -2.30 -8.71 -5.20
C MET A 55 -2.30 -9.74 -4.07
N LEU A 56 -2.32 -9.29 -2.80
CA LEU A 56 -2.38 -10.14 -1.61
C LEU A 56 -3.81 -10.66 -1.30
N ARG A 57 -4.80 -10.38 -2.16
CA ARG A 57 -6.20 -10.73 -1.92
C ARG A 57 -6.49 -12.21 -1.73
N ASN A 58 -5.61 -13.08 -2.23
CA ASN A 58 -5.76 -14.52 -2.13
C ASN A 58 -5.11 -15.08 -0.85
N ASN A 59 -4.50 -14.23 -0.02
CA ASN A 59 -3.89 -14.66 1.23
C ASN A 59 -4.96 -14.91 2.30
N ASP A 60 -4.70 -15.85 3.20
CA ASP A 60 -5.59 -16.20 4.31
C ASP A 60 -5.83 -15.03 5.29
N ASN A 61 -4.94 -14.03 5.30
CA ASN A 61 -5.03 -12.83 6.13
C ASN A 61 -5.65 -11.62 5.41
N TRP A 62 -6.23 -11.80 4.21
CA TRP A 62 -6.75 -10.68 3.42
C TRP A 62 -7.70 -9.78 4.20
N LYS A 63 -8.56 -10.34 5.06
CA LYS A 63 -9.48 -9.56 5.89
C LYS A 63 -8.73 -8.60 6.83
N GLU A 64 -7.63 -9.05 7.42
CA GLU A 64 -6.81 -8.25 8.34
C GLU A 64 -6.08 -7.14 7.57
N ILE A 65 -5.58 -7.46 6.37
CA ILE A 65 -4.98 -6.49 5.44
C ILE A 65 -6.02 -5.44 5.03
N ASP A 66 -7.24 -5.85 4.66
CA ASP A 66 -8.32 -4.94 4.25
C ASP A 66 -8.72 -3.99 5.39
N GLU A 67 -8.85 -4.50 6.61
CA GLU A 67 -9.13 -3.69 7.80
C GLU A 67 -8.00 -2.71 8.11
N PHE A 68 -6.75 -3.13 7.95
CA PHE A 68 -5.57 -2.28 8.12
C PHE A 68 -5.55 -1.14 7.10
N MET A 69 -5.67 -1.46 5.81
CA MET A 69 -5.72 -0.46 4.74
C MET A 69 -6.90 0.51 4.90
N GLY A 70 -8.03 0.01 5.41
CA GLY A 70 -9.18 0.84 5.77
C GLY A 70 -8.89 1.86 6.85
N LYS A 71 -7.97 1.59 7.79
CA LYS A 71 -7.54 2.56 8.82
C LYS A 71 -6.52 3.55 8.28
N GLU A 72 -5.56 3.08 7.51
CA GLU A 72 -4.44 3.91 6.98
C GLU A 72 -4.88 4.87 5.87
N TYR A 73 -5.75 4.41 4.96
CA TYR A 73 -6.12 5.15 3.75
C TYR A 73 -7.61 5.54 3.68
N LEU A 74 -8.41 5.08 4.66
CA LEU A 74 -9.81 5.49 4.85
C LEU A 74 -10.63 5.41 3.55
N MET A 75 -11.24 6.53 3.16
CA MET A 75 -12.13 6.63 2.00
C MET A 75 -11.43 6.39 0.66
N LYS A 76 -10.10 6.59 0.59
CA LYS A 76 -9.34 6.34 -0.65
C LYS A 76 -9.33 4.85 -0.97
N TRP A 77 -9.09 4.03 0.05
CA TRP A 77 -9.11 2.57 -0.08
C TRP A 77 -10.51 2.05 -0.44
N LEU A 78 -11.56 2.56 0.21
CA LEU A 78 -12.94 2.17 -0.11
C LEU A 78 -13.34 2.50 -1.55
N ARG A 79 -12.91 3.66 -2.06
CA ARG A 79 -13.15 4.05 -3.47
C ARG A 79 -12.42 3.11 -4.42
N PHE A 80 -11.14 2.86 -4.17
CA PHE A 80 -10.35 1.91 -4.98
C PHE A 80 -11.00 0.53 -5.04
N LYS A 81 -11.46 -0.01 -3.90
CA LYS A 81 -12.14 -1.31 -3.85
C LYS A 81 -13.43 -1.33 -4.66
N LYS A 82 -14.21 -0.25 -4.60
CA LYS A 82 -15.45 -0.12 -5.37
C LYS A 82 -15.17 -0.11 -6.86
N ASP A 83 -14.14 0.62 -7.29
CA ASP A 83 -13.80 0.79 -8.71
C ASP A 83 -13.17 -0.47 -9.32
N ASN A 84 -12.55 -1.33 -8.49
CA ASN A 84 -11.89 -2.58 -8.92
C ASN A 84 -12.68 -3.86 -8.57
N GLU A 85 -13.95 -3.73 -8.17
CA GLU A 85 -14.82 -4.86 -7.81
C GLU A 85 -14.25 -5.78 -6.70
N LEU A 86 -13.36 -5.24 -5.85
CA LEU A 86 -12.75 -5.96 -4.72
C LEU A 86 -13.68 -6.08 -3.50
N MET A 87 -14.97 -5.82 -3.71
CA MET A 87 -16.00 -5.71 -2.67
C MET A 87 -16.79 -7.02 -2.48
N TYR A 88 -16.19 -8.21 -2.58
CA TYR A 88 -16.82 -9.49 -2.20
C TYR A 88 -15.79 -10.52 -1.75
#